data_AF-A0A429Y1J3-F1
#
_entry.id   AF-A0A429Y1J3-F1
#
_cell.length_a   1.000
_cell.length_b   1.000
_cell.length_c   1.000
_cell.angle_alpha   90.00
_cell.angle_beta   90.00
_cell.angle_gamma   90.00
#
_symmetry.space_group_name_H-M   'P 1'
#
loop_
_entity.id
_entity.type
_entity.pdbx_description
1 polymer ?
#
loop_
_entity_poly.entity_id
_entity_poly.type
_entity_poly.pdbx_seq_one_letter_code
_entity_poly.pdbx_strand_id
1 'polypeptide(L)'
;MRKNFAFSIAGLVTIPLGLYFVFASSDNQIGAITSKEKELSLEIAKPIEYIATKDEKAAAENEVGEVADELTLITRMIEMSMQKVNIPGENLPAGVASGSLHRIQMTKGNIYFLIYKLESIDISRNKNGKGYSYESILNRWLEGNFEHIGDEAKFLISLISKPYGQYDGEEVTVKSRVEEQYYIQNYFNDKQK
;
A
#
# COMPACT_ATOMS: atom_id res chain seq x y z
N MET A 1 -34.60 6.06 53.45
CA MET A 1 -34.14 4.86 52.71
C MET A 1 -33.39 5.37 51.47
N ARG A 2 -32.05 5.38 51.40
CA ARG A 2 -31.13 4.33 50.85
C ARG A 2 -31.69 3.72 49.54
N LYS A 3 -31.01 3.73 48.39
CA LYS A 3 -29.59 3.39 48.11
C LYS A 3 -29.05 4.08 46.84
N ASN A 4 -27.74 4.31 46.85
CA ASN A 4 -26.90 4.65 45.69
C ASN A 4 -26.63 3.40 44.83
N PHE A 5 -26.51 3.56 43.51
CA PHE A 5 -25.81 2.62 42.65
C PHE A 5 -24.75 3.37 41.84
N ALA A 6 -23.50 3.10 42.19
CA ALA A 6 -22.34 3.32 41.34
C ALA A 6 -22.16 2.10 40.44
N PHE A 7 -21.89 2.32 39.16
CA PHE A 7 -21.24 1.33 38.30
C PHE A 7 -20.12 2.03 37.54
N SER A 8 -18.91 1.91 38.10
CA SER A 8 -17.67 1.90 37.33
C SER A 8 -17.50 0.49 36.76
N ILE A 9 -17.39 0.35 35.44
CA ILE A 9 -16.46 -0.59 34.83
C ILE A 9 -15.87 0.10 33.60
N ALA A 10 -14.58 0.41 33.73
CA ALA A 10 -13.70 0.77 32.65
C ALA A 10 -13.52 -0.42 31.70
N GLY A 11 -13.53 -0.13 30.40
CA GLY A 11 -13.25 -1.08 29.33
C GLY A 11 -13.06 -0.30 28.04
N LEU A 12 -12.04 0.55 28.01
CA LEU A 12 -11.66 1.30 26.82
C LEU A 12 -11.03 0.31 25.86
N VAL A 13 -11.83 -0.26 24.97
CA VAL A 13 -11.35 -1.08 23.86
C VAL A 13 -10.57 -0.15 22.95
N THR A 14 -9.26 -0.20 23.01
CA THR A 14 -8.39 0.40 22.01
C THR A 14 -8.54 -0.40 20.74
N ILE A 15 -9.48 0.03 19.90
CA ILE A 15 -9.50 -0.33 18.49
C ILE A 15 -8.22 0.26 17.89
N PRO A 16 -7.34 -0.51 17.24
CA PRO A 16 -6.33 0.08 16.39
C PRO A 16 -7.08 0.73 15.23
N LEU A 17 -7.35 2.04 15.38
CA LEU A 17 -7.78 2.90 14.29
C LEU A 17 -6.71 2.78 13.20
N GLY A 18 -7.03 2.04 12.13
CA GLY A 18 -6.30 2.12 10.89
C GLY A 18 -6.21 3.60 10.52
N LEU A 19 -4.99 4.12 10.48
CA LEU A 19 -4.70 5.51 10.12
C LEU A 19 -5.09 5.72 8.66
N TYR A 20 -6.33 6.12 8.41
CA TYR A 20 -6.74 6.72 7.16
C TYR A 20 -6.32 8.19 7.20
N PHE A 21 -5.18 8.52 6.58
CA PHE A 21 -4.79 9.91 6.37
C PHE A 21 -5.73 10.54 5.34
N VAL A 22 -6.53 11.51 5.79
CA VAL A 22 -7.19 12.49 4.92
C VAL A 22 -6.26 13.69 4.84
N PHE A 23 -5.69 13.97 3.65
CA PHE A 23 -5.03 15.24 3.40
C PHE A 23 -6.10 16.34 3.36
N ALA A 24 -6.17 17.14 4.42
CA ALA A 24 -6.93 18.39 4.42
C ALA A 24 -6.00 19.51 3.92
N SER A 25 -6.16 19.93 2.67
CA SER A 25 -5.63 21.21 2.21
C SER A 25 -6.39 22.32 2.95
N SER A 26 -5.71 23.02 3.85
CA SER A 26 -6.28 24.18 4.54
C SER A 26 -6.13 25.42 3.67
N ASP A 27 -7.20 25.77 2.95
CA ASP A 27 -7.43 27.15 2.53
C ASP A 27 -8.22 27.84 3.65
N ASN A 28 -7.58 28.77 4.37
CA ASN A 28 -8.10 30.14 4.51
C ASN A 28 -7.34 31.05 5.49
N GLN A 29 -7.18 32.29 5.02
CA GLN A 29 -7.28 33.58 5.69
C GLN A 29 -6.03 34.46 5.92
N ILE A 30 -6.23 35.68 5.42
CA ILE A 30 -5.38 36.87 5.35
C ILE A 30 -5.25 37.52 6.73
N GLY A 31 -4.06 38.02 7.06
CA GLY A 31 -3.83 38.95 8.18
C GLY A 31 -2.36 39.25 8.39
N ALA A 32 -1.87 40.36 7.84
CA ALA A 32 -0.47 40.80 7.91
C ALA A 32 -0.06 41.25 9.32
N ILE A 33 1.05 40.70 9.85
CA ILE A 33 1.98 41.43 10.72
C ILE A 33 3.41 41.08 10.30
N THR A 34 4.09 42.11 9.83
CA THR A 34 5.48 42.14 9.36
C THR A 34 6.48 42.06 10.53
N SER A 35 7.65 41.50 10.22
CA SER A 35 8.96 41.72 10.88
C SER A 35 9.39 40.70 11.94
N LYS A 36 10.08 39.65 11.51
CA LYS A 36 11.56 39.61 11.53
C LYS A 36 12.04 38.28 10.96
N GLU A 37 12.65 38.42 9.80
CA GLU A 37 13.64 37.55 9.20
C GLU A 37 14.55 36.94 10.28
N LYS A 38 14.29 35.67 10.59
CA LYS A 38 15.30 34.78 11.15
C LYS A 38 15.32 33.61 10.20
N GLU A 39 16.22 33.69 9.23
CA GLU A 39 16.71 32.55 8.47
C GLU A 39 17.06 31.44 9.48
N LEU A 40 16.10 30.56 9.74
CA LEU A 40 16.40 29.19 10.05
C LEU A 40 16.56 28.54 8.68
N SER A 41 17.82 28.36 8.28
CA SER A 41 18.19 27.33 7.32
C SER A 41 17.37 26.10 7.64
N LEU A 42 16.38 25.82 6.78
CA LEU A 42 15.63 24.58 6.78
C LEU A 42 16.64 23.52 6.36
N GLU A 43 17.40 23.04 7.34
CA GLU A 43 18.16 21.81 7.22
C GLU A 43 17.11 20.78 6.85
N ILE A 44 17.15 20.33 5.59
CA ILE A 44 16.24 19.34 5.04
C ILE A 44 16.45 18.11 5.92
N ALA A 45 15.59 17.95 6.92
CA ALA A 45 15.60 16.78 7.78
C ALA A 45 15.54 15.58 6.84
N LYS A 46 16.53 14.68 6.94
CA LYS A 46 16.50 13.42 6.20
C LYS A 46 15.11 12.80 6.35
N PRO A 47 14.54 12.22 5.27
CA PRO A 47 13.24 11.56 5.36
C PRO A 47 13.26 10.61 6.57
N ILE A 48 12.25 10.73 7.44
CA ILE A 48 12.11 9.82 8.57
C ILE A 48 11.90 8.43 7.97
N GLU A 49 12.89 7.56 8.13
CA GLU A 49 12.81 6.17 7.68
C GLU A 49 11.67 5.49 8.45
N TYR A 50 10.73 4.88 7.71
CA TYR A 50 9.61 4.18 8.33
C TYR A 50 10.13 2.91 9.02
N ILE A 51 9.84 2.78 10.32
CA ILE A 51 10.18 1.60 11.11
C ILE A 51 8.87 0.95 11.55
N ALA A 52 8.57 -0.23 11.00
CA ALA A 52 7.39 -0.99 11.38
C ALA A 52 7.48 -1.48 12.84
N THR A 53 6.38 -1.31 13.58
CA THR A 53 6.20 -1.88 14.91
C THR A 53 6.13 -3.41 14.86
N LYS A 54 6.27 -4.07 16.02
CA LYS A 54 6.14 -5.54 16.11
C LYS A 54 4.75 -6.00 15.66
N ASP A 55 3.71 -5.25 16.00
CA ASP A 55 2.33 -5.60 15.67
C ASP A 55 2.07 -5.43 14.16
N GLU A 56 2.59 -4.36 13.54
CA GLU A 56 2.51 -4.19 12.08
C GLU A 56 3.25 -5.30 11.33
N LYS A 57 4.40 -5.76 11.84
CA LYS A 57 5.14 -6.88 11.24
C LYS A 57 4.36 -8.19 11.32
N ALA A 58 3.80 -8.51 12.49
CA ALA A 58 3.00 -9.72 12.67
C ALA A 58 1.70 -9.68 11.84
N ALA A 59 1.07 -8.51 11.73
CA ALA A 59 -0.09 -8.31 10.88
C ALA A 59 0.27 -8.51 9.39
N ALA A 60 1.38 -7.93 8.94
CA ALA A 60 1.85 -8.05 7.57
C ALA A 60 2.24 -9.49 7.21
N GLU A 61 2.91 -10.22 8.11
CA GLU A 61 3.22 -11.64 7.92
C GLU A 61 1.96 -12.48 7.71
N ASN A 62 0.89 -12.19 8.46
CA ASN A 62 -0.39 -12.89 8.34
C ASN A 62 -1.13 -12.50 7.06
N GLU A 63 -1.19 -11.20 6.75
CA GLU A 63 -1.97 -10.69 5.62
C GLU A 63 -1.31 -10.94 4.26
N VAL A 64 0.00 -10.66 4.15
CA VAL A 64 0.77 -10.88 2.93
C VAL A 64 1.08 -12.37 2.74
N GLY A 65 1.28 -13.09 3.84
CA GLY A 65 1.66 -14.50 3.82
C GLY A 65 3.11 -14.72 3.38
N GLU A 66 3.38 -15.93 2.90
CA GLU A 66 4.72 -16.34 2.49
C GLU A 66 5.16 -15.63 1.19
N VAL A 67 6.43 -15.19 1.20
CA VAL A 67 7.19 -14.64 0.06
C VAL A 67 8.51 -15.38 0.02
N ALA A 68 8.53 -16.50 -0.71
CA ALA A 68 9.66 -17.43 -0.76
C ALA A 68 10.57 -17.21 -1.98
N ASP A 69 10.04 -16.57 -3.02
CA ASP A 69 10.72 -16.40 -4.30
C ASP A 69 10.26 -15.13 -5.04
N GLU A 70 10.94 -14.80 -6.14
CA GLU A 70 10.62 -13.63 -6.96
C GLU A 70 9.20 -13.69 -7.53
N LEU A 71 8.68 -14.87 -7.87
CA LEU A 71 7.34 -15.00 -8.44
C LEU A 71 6.26 -14.64 -7.41
N THR A 72 6.38 -15.20 -6.21
CA THR A 72 5.47 -14.90 -5.09
C THR A 72 5.54 -13.43 -4.74
N LEU A 73 6.73 -12.81 -4.69
CA LEU A 73 6.86 -11.36 -4.50
C LEU A 73 6.08 -10.57 -5.56
N ILE A 74 6.31 -10.84 -6.86
CA ILE A 74 5.61 -10.13 -7.94
C ILE A 74 4.10 -10.27 -7.78
N THR A 75 3.62 -11.48 -7.47
CA THR A 75 2.20 -11.73 -7.26
C THR A 75 1.66 -10.91 -6.08
N ARG A 76 2.35 -10.84 -4.93
CA ARG A 76 1.92 -10.01 -3.79
C ARG A 76 1.84 -8.52 -4.15
N MET A 77 2.82 -8.03 -4.91
CA MET A 77 2.79 -6.63 -5.39
C MET A 77 1.61 -6.39 -6.33
N ILE A 78 1.30 -7.32 -7.22
CA ILE A 78 0.12 -7.24 -8.11
C ILE A 78 -1.16 -7.26 -7.28
N GLU A 79 -1.30 -8.19 -6.33
CA GLU A 79 -2.47 -8.32 -5.44
C GLU A 79 -2.73 -7.02 -4.66
N MET A 80 -1.68 -6.38 -4.13
CA MET A 80 -1.79 -5.08 -3.47
C MET A 80 -2.23 -3.98 -4.45
N SER A 81 -1.66 -3.96 -5.66
CA SER A 81 -1.98 -2.93 -6.67
C SER A 81 -3.46 -2.92 -7.07
N MET A 82 -4.18 -4.03 -6.92
CA MET A 82 -5.61 -4.12 -7.25
C MET A 82 -6.50 -3.16 -6.45
N GLN A 83 -6.04 -2.72 -5.27
CA GLN A 83 -6.72 -1.66 -4.52
C GLN A 83 -6.73 -0.32 -5.27
N LYS A 84 -5.70 -0.07 -6.10
CA LYS A 84 -5.47 1.18 -6.83
C LYS A 84 -5.79 1.09 -8.32
N VAL A 85 -5.69 -0.09 -8.93
CA VAL A 85 -5.89 -0.27 -10.38
C VAL A 85 -6.92 -1.34 -10.69
N ASN A 86 -7.63 -1.19 -11.80
CA ASN A 86 -8.39 -2.27 -12.42
C ASN A 86 -7.47 -3.02 -13.38
N ILE A 87 -7.26 -4.31 -13.11
CA ILE A 87 -6.52 -5.20 -13.99
C ILE A 87 -7.54 -6.09 -14.71
N PRO A 88 -7.68 -5.98 -16.04
CA PRO A 88 -8.62 -6.78 -16.81
C PRO A 88 -8.21 -8.26 -16.82
N GLY A 89 -9.20 -9.14 -16.63
CA GLY A 89 -8.97 -10.53 -16.26
C GLY A 89 -8.82 -11.52 -17.41
N GLU A 90 -9.25 -11.18 -18.63
CA GLU A 90 -9.32 -12.15 -19.74
C GLU A 90 -7.93 -12.58 -20.23
N ASN A 91 -6.91 -11.74 -20.05
CA ASN A 91 -5.56 -11.94 -20.57
C ASN A 91 -4.48 -12.01 -19.47
N LEU A 92 -4.86 -12.32 -18.23
CA LEU A 92 -3.87 -12.45 -17.16
C LEU A 92 -3.09 -13.76 -17.30
N PRO A 93 -1.77 -13.75 -17.04
CA PRO A 93 -0.98 -14.98 -16.98
C PRO A 93 -1.61 -15.96 -15.98
N ALA A 94 -1.52 -17.26 -16.26
CA ALA A 94 -2.21 -18.29 -15.44
C ALA A 94 -1.91 -18.21 -13.93
N GLY A 95 -0.73 -17.72 -13.53
CA GLY A 95 -0.36 -17.50 -12.12
C GLY A 95 -1.00 -16.27 -11.47
N VAL A 96 -1.73 -15.45 -12.22
CA VAL A 96 -2.34 -14.17 -11.83
C VAL A 96 -3.79 -14.06 -12.35
N ALA A 97 -4.37 -15.15 -12.83
CA ALA A 97 -5.77 -15.20 -13.21
C ALA A 97 -6.67 -14.68 -12.06
N SER A 98 -7.63 -13.82 -12.39
CA SER A 98 -8.39 -12.99 -11.43
C SER A 98 -9.04 -13.77 -10.27
N GLY A 99 -9.43 -15.04 -10.49
CA GLY A 99 -10.00 -15.92 -9.47
C GLY A 99 -9.00 -16.52 -8.48
N SER A 100 -7.69 -16.32 -8.68
CA SER A 100 -6.60 -16.86 -7.86
C SER A 100 -5.84 -15.79 -7.07
N LEU A 101 -6.15 -14.51 -7.29
CA LEU A 101 -5.47 -13.40 -6.64
C LEU A 101 -6.06 -13.16 -5.25
N HIS A 102 -5.21 -13.27 -4.23
CA HIS A 102 -5.55 -12.86 -2.87
C HIS A 102 -5.78 -11.35 -2.83
N ARG A 103 -6.63 -10.91 -1.91
CA ARG A 103 -6.85 -9.49 -1.66
C ARG A 103 -5.94 -9.10 -0.50
N ILE A 104 -4.88 -8.35 -0.80
CA ILE A 104 -3.95 -7.81 0.19
C ILE A 104 -4.15 -6.30 0.22
N GLN A 105 -4.35 -5.73 1.40
CA GLN A 105 -4.51 -4.29 1.55
C GLN A 105 -3.14 -3.62 1.36
N MET A 106 -3.14 -2.49 0.63
CA MET A 106 -1.94 -1.69 0.41
C MET A 106 -1.65 -0.77 1.60
N THR A 107 -1.16 -1.35 2.71
CA THR A 107 -0.79 -0.62 3.93
C THR A 107 0.74 -0.41 4.02
N LYS A 108 1.20 0.59 4.79
CA LYS A 108 2.64 0.81 5.01
C LYS A 108 3.34 -0.42 5.61
N GLY A 109 2.69 -1.11 6.54
CA GLY A 109 3.22 -2.35 7.13
C GLY A 109 3.43 -3.45 6.10
N ASN A 110 2.45 -3.67 5.21
CA ASN A 110 2.54 -4.69 4.15
C ASN A 110 3.60 -4.33 3.10
N ILE A 111 3.68 -3.05 2.71
CA ILE A 111 4.72 -2.57 1.78
C ILE A 111 6.11 -2.76 2.39
N TYR A 112 6.29 -2.35 3.65
CA TYR A 112 7.56 -2.48 4.36
C TYR A 112 7.96 -3.95 4.53
N PHE A 113 7.00 -4.84 4.79
CA PHE A 113 7.25 -6.28 4.83
C PHE A 113 7.79 -6.82 3.49
N LEU A 114 7.23 -6.39 2.35
CA LEU A 114 7.75 -6.77 1.04
C LEU A 114 9.16 -6.23 0.78
N ILE A 115 9.46 -5.00 1.23
CA ILE A 115 10.81 -4.43 1.16
C ILE A 115 11.80 -5.30 1.95
N TYR A 116 11.43 -5.69 3.17
CA TYR A 116 12.25 -6.59 3.96
C TYR A 116 12.47 -7.95 3.28
N LYS A 117 11.46 -8.48 2.59
CA LYS A 117 11.58 -9.76 1.87
C LYS A 117 12.47 -9.67 0.64
N LEU A 118 12.54 -8.52 -0.04
CA LEU A 118 13.46 -8.30 -1.17
C LEU A 118 14.91 -8.61 -0.81
N GLU A 119 15.35 -8.30 0.41
CA GLU A 119 16.73 -8.55 0.87
C GLU A 119 17.06 -10.05 1.01
N SER A 120 16.03 -10.91 1.03
CA SER A 120 16.15 -12.32 1.40
C SER A 120 15.91 -13.31 0.25
N ILE A 121 15.55 -12.82 -0.94
CA ILE A 121 15.23 -13.66 -2.09
C ILE A 121 16.13 -13.33 -3.29
N ASP A 122 16.30 -14.30 -4.19
CA ASP A 122 16.97 -14.05 -5.47
C ASP A 122 16.04 -13.29 -6.43
N ILE A 123 16.61 -12.32 -7.14
CA ILE A 123 15.87 -11.38 -7.97
C ILE A 123 16.51 -11.32 -9.36
N SER A 124 15.91 -12.04 -10.32
CA SER A 124 16.47 -12.29 -11.64
C SER A 124 15.67 -11.63 -12.79
N ARG A 125 14.35 -11.48 -12.62
CA ARG A 125 13.39 -10.92 -13.57
C ARG A 125 13.30 -9.40 -13.49
N ASN A 126 13.80 -8.81 -12.40
CA ASN A 126 13.98 -7.36 -12.21
C ASN A 126 15.08 -6.74 -13.12
N LYS A 127 15.11 -7.11 -14.41
CA LYS A 127 16.10 -6.67 -15.40
C LYS A 127 15.48 -6.04 -16.65
N ASN A 128 14.15 -5.86 -16.67
CA ASN A 128 13.50 -5.19 -17.79
C ASN A 128 13.66 -3.67 -17.66
N GLY A 129 14.45 -3.07 -18.57
CA GLY A 129 14.87 -1.66 -18.58
C GLY A 129 13.78 -0.61 -18.81
N LYS A 130 12.56 -0.82 -18.31
CA LYS A 130 11.42 0.12 -18.41
C LYS A 130 11.38 1.15 -17.26
N GLY A 131 12.50 1.39 -16.59
CA GLY A 131 12.64 2.41 -15.55
C GLY A 131 12.10 2.05 -14.16
N TYR A 132 11.46 0.90 -14.01
CA TYR A 132 10.97 0.39 -12.72
C TYR A 132 11.80 -0.77 -12.20
N SER A 133 11.91 -0.83 -10.87
CA SER A 133 12.43 -1.96 -10.11
C SER A 133 11.52 -2.25 -8.92
N TYR A 134 11.54 -3.47 -8.36
CA TYR A 134 10.73 -3.78 -7.18
C TYR A 134 10.98 -2.80 -6.02
N GLU A 135 12.25 -2.52 -5.73
CA GLU A 135 12.65 -1.57 -4.69
C GLU A 135 12.11 -0.17 -4.97
N SER A 136 12.27 0.35 -6.20
CA SER A 136 11.79 1.69 -6.53
C SER A 136 10.26 1.80 -6.47
N ILE A 137 9.53 0.76 -6.87
CA ILE A 137 8.07 0.68 -6.78
C ILE A 137 7.64 0.69 -5.30
N LEU A 138 8.18 -0.22 -4.49
CA LEU A 138 7.80 -0.35 -3.09
C LEU A 138 8.15 0.90 -2.28
N ASN A 139 9.29 1.54 -2.55
CA ASN A 139 9.68 2.79 -1.88
C ASN A 139 8.70 3.92 -2.21
N ARG A 140 8.29 4.10 -3.47
CA ARG A 140 7.25 5.07 -3.83
C ARG A 140 5.92 4.76 -3.15
N TRP A 141 5.51 3.49 -3.13
CA TRP A 141 4.29 3.08 -2.43
C TRP A 141 4.36 3.36 -0.93
N LEU A 142 5.52 3.15 -0.29
CA LEU A 142 5.73 3.40 1.13
C LEU A 142 5.63 4.90 1.48
N GLU A 143 6.10 5.74 0.56
CA GLU A 143 5.95 7.21 0.60
C GLU A 143 4.51 7.67 0.31
N GLY A 144 3.64 6.77 -0.16
CA GLY A 144 2.28 7.09 -0.58
C GLY A 144 2.22 7.73 -1.97
N ASN A 145 3.28 7.63 -2.76
CA ASN A 145 3.31 8.09 -4.14
C ASN A 145 2.79 6.98 -5.07
N PHE A 146 1.63 7.23 -5.67
CA PHE A 146 0.94 6.30 -6.59
C PHE A 146 0.71 6.90 -7.97
N GLU A 147 1.42 7.98 -8.33
CA GLU A 147 1.25 8.67 -9.62
C GLU A 147 1.40 7.72 -10.82
N HIS A 148 2.30 6.74 -10.69
CA HIS A 148 2.63 5.78 -11.75
C HIS A 148 2.04 4.38 -11.54
N ILE A 149 1.09 4.21 -10.61
CA ILE A 149 0.62 2.87 -10.19
C ILE A 149 0.09 1.99 -11.33
N GLY A 150 -0.49 2.60 -12.37
CA GLY A 150 -0.93 1.89 -13.57
C GLY A 150 0.24 1.26 -14.34
N ASP A 151 1.29 2.03 -14.59
CA ASP A 151 2.48 1.55 -15.31
C ASP A 151 3.29 0.58 -14.46
N GLU A 152 3.36 0.80 -13.15
CA GLU A 152 4.00 -0.11 -12.21
C GLU A 152 3.29 -1.47 -12.19
N ALA A 153 1.95 -1.49 -12.15
CA ALA A 153 1.17 -2.72 -12.24
C ALA A 153 1.40 -3.44 -13.58
N LYS A 154 1.38 -2.72 -14.71
CA LYS A 154 1.69 -3.30 -16.04
C LYS A 154 3.10 -3.89 -16.08
N PHE A 155 4.08 -3.18 -15.51
CA PHE A 155 5.44 -3.67 -15.40
C PHE A 155 5.47 -4.99 -14.62
N LEU A 156 4.86 -5.06 -13.44
CA LEU A 156 4.82 -6.28 -12.62
C LEU A 156 4.17 -7.45 -13.37
N ILE A 157 3.02 -7.22 -14.02
CA ILE A 157 2.33 -8.26 -14.81
C ILE A 157 3.23 -8.71 -15.97
N SER A 158 3.94 -7.80 -16.64
CA SER A 158 4.84 -8.16 -17.74
C SER A 158 5.96 -9.14 -17.31
N LEU A 159 6.38 -9.14 -16.05
CA LEU A 159 7.44 -10.03 -15.54
C LEU A 159 7.00 -11.48 -15.34
N ILE A 160 5.69 -11.73 -15.42
CA ILE A 160 5.10 -13.06 -15.27
C ILE A 160 4.34 -13.51 -16.53
N SER A 161 4.11 -12.60 -17.47
CA SER A 161 3.59 -12.88 -18.81
C SER A 161 4.58 -13.66 -19.67
N LYS A 162 4.07 -14.37 -20.68
CA LYS A 162 4.88 -15.03 -21.71
C LYS A 162 4.56 -14.39 -23.07
N PRO A 163 5.57 -13.89 -23.82
CA PRO A 163 6.99 -13.82 -23.47
C PRO A 163 7.29 -12.85 -22.31
N TYR A 164 8.27 -13.18 -21.47
CA TYR A 164 8.63 -12.37 -20.30
C TYR A 164 9.03 -10.95 -20.68
N GLY A 165 8.59 -9.97 -19.87
CA GLY A 165 8.81 -8.54 -20.07
C GLY A 165 7.82 -7.87 -21.03
N GLN A 166 6.83 -8.61 -21.52
CA GLN A 166 5.78 -8.09 -22.40
C GLN A 166 4.42 -8.28 -21.74
N TYR A 167 3.60 -7.23 -21.78
CA TYR A 167 2.19 -7.30 -21.41
C TYR A 167 1.40 -6.78 -22.61
N ASP A 168 0.66 -7.67 -23.24
CA ASP A 168 -0.21 -7.45 -24.40
C ASP A 168 -1.70 -7.57 -24.02
N GLY A 169 -2.00 -7.71 -22.73
CA GLY A 169 -3.35 -7.70 -22.21
C GLY A 169 -4.00 -6.32 -22.31
N GLU A 170 -5.29 -6.29 -21.97
CA GLU A 170 -6.08 -5.07 -21.95
C GLU A 170 -5.49 -4.01 -21.00
N GLU A 171 -5.86 -2.75 -21.24
CA GLU A 171 -5.34 -1.60 -20.53
C GLU A 171 -5.65 -1.64 -19.02
N VAL A 172 -4.59 -1.55 -18.20
CA VAL A 172 -4.72 -1.36 -16.76
C VAL A 172 -5.16 0.09 -16.51
N THR A 173 -6.27 0.29 -15.82
CA THR A 173 -6.81 1.62 -15.50
C THR A 173 -6.68 1.95 -14.02
N VAL A 174 -6.41 3.21 -13.68
CA VAL A 174 -6.34 3.67 -12.29
C VAL A 174 -7.76 3.88 -11.77
N LYS A 175 -8.05 3.32 -10.59
CA LYS A 175 -9.32 3.55 -9.88
C LYS A 175 -9.40 5.00 -9.44
N SER A 176 -10.57 5.59 -9.61
CA SER A 176 -10.94 6.82 -8.91
C SER A 176 -10.95 6.61 -7.40
N ARG A 177 -10.91 7.71 -6.65
CA ARG A 177 -11.04 7.66 -5.18
C ARG A 177 -12.29 6.92 -4.72
N VAL A 178 -13.40 7.06 -5.43
CA VAL A 178 -14.67 6.38 -5.09
C VAL A 178 -14.56 4.88 -5.31
N GLU A 179 -13.99 4.45 -6.42
CA GLU A 179 -13.78 3.03 -6.73
C GLU A 179 -12.79 2.38 -5.76
N GLU A 180 -11.72 3.08 -5.37
CA GLU A 180 -10.79 2.59 -4.35
C GLU A 180 -11.50 2.42 -2.99
N GLN A 181 -12.30 3.40 -2.56
CA GLN A 181 -13.04 3.29 -1.30
C GLN A 181 -14.05 2.14 -1.32
N TYR A 182 -14.74 1.97 -2.45
CA TYR A 182 -15.65 0.84 -2.66
C TYR A 182 -14.90 -0.51 -2.58
N TYR A 183 -13.72 -0.59 -3.19
CA TYR A 183 -12.87 -1.78 -3.11
C TYR A 183 -12.49 -2.09 -1.66
N ILE A 184 -11.99 -1.09 -0.91
CA ILE A 184 -11.59 -1.27 0.49
C ILE A 184 -12.77 -1.74 1.35
N GLN A 185 -13.94 -1.12 1.16
CA GLN A 185 -15.15 -1.48 1.89
C GLN A 185 -15.56 -2.93 1.63
N ASN A 186 -15.58 -3.34 0.36
CA ASN A 186 -16.02 -4.68 -0.02
C ASN A 186 -15.09 -5.81 0.42
N TYR A 187 -13.77 -5.55 0.49
CA TYR A 187 -12.79 -6.61 0.71
C TYR A 187 -12.14 -6.60 2.09
N PHE A 188 -12.09 -5.46 2.77
CA PHE A 188 -11.31 -5.33 4.02
C PHE A 188 -12.12 -4.84 5.22
N ASN A 189 -13.28 -4.20 5.01
CA ASN A 189 -14.10 -3.72 6.12
C ASN A 189 -15.08 -4.78 6.66
N ASP A 190 -15.18 -5.96 6.03
CA ASP A 190 -16.14 -7.03 6.39
C ASP A 190 -15.68 -7.96 7.54
N LYS A 191 -14.90 -7.46 8.51
CA LYS A 191 -14.80 -8.11 9.85
C LYS A 191 -16.07 -7.91 10.70
N GLN A 192 -17.25 -7.81 10.08
CA GLN A 192 -18.56 -7.66 10.74
C GLN A 192 -19.68 -8.53 10.11
N LYS A 193 -19.38 -9.72 9.60
CA LYS A 193 -20.41 -10.76 9.37
C LYS A 193 -20.06 -12.06 10.07
#